data_AF-A0A9D4KBE2-F1
#
_entry.id   AF-A0A9D4KBE2-F1
#
_cell.length_a   1.000
_cell.length_b   1.000
_cell.length_c   1.000
_cell.angle_alpha   90.00
_cell.angle_beta   90.00
_cell.angle_gamma   90.00
#
_symmetry.space_group_name_H-M   'P 1'
#
loop_
_entity.id
_entity.type
_entity.pdbx_description
1 polymer ?
#
loop_
_entity_poly.entity_id
_entity_poly.type
_entity_poly.pdbx_seq_one_letter_code
_entity_poly.pdbx_strand_id
1 'polypeptide(L)' 'MTSIRKGRLVSDLYTKPTDRHLYLHMDSSHTESTKKAIPHGLGVRLKRICSEETDYKNTEMR' A
#
# COMPACT_ATOMS: atom_id res chain seq x y z
N MET A 1 -9.90 6.68 0.49
CA MET A 1 -11.25 7.27 0.40
C MET A 1 -12.12 6.56 1.43
N THR A 2 -13.02 7.29 2.10
CA THR A 2 -13.87 6.70 3.15
C THR A 2 -15.32 6.80 2.70
N SER A 3 -16.06 5.69 2.77
CA SER A 3 -17.46 5.59 2.36
C SER A 3 -18.27 4.80 3.40
N ILE A 4 -19.59 4.95 3.38
CA ILE A 4 -20.49 4.16 4.23
C ILE A 4 -21.10 3.04 3.39
N ARG A 5 -20.88 1.78 3.79
CA ARG A 5 -21.46 0.60 3.16
C ARG A 5 -22.19 -0.23 4.21
N LYS A 6 -23.48 -0.51 3.99
CA LYS A 6 -24.32 -1.33 4.91
C LYS A 6 -24.26 -0.88 6.38
N GLY A 7 -24.22 0.44 6.62
CA GLY A 7 -24.14 1.00 7.97
C GLY A 7 -22.75 0.97 8.62
N ARG A 8 -21.70 0.54 7.91
CA ARG A 8 -20.31 0.53 8.38
C ARG A 8 -19.47 1.54 7.60
N LEU A 9 -18.53 2.19 8.28
CA LEU A 9 -17.46 2.96 7.62
C LEU A 9 -16.47 2.00 6.97
N VAL A 10 -16.26 2.17 5.67
CA VAL A 10 -15.32 1.41 4.85
C VAL A 10 -14.30 2.39 4.28
N SER A 11 -13.03 2.09 4.52
CA SER A 11 -11.89 2.84 4.00
C SER A 11 -11.16 2.04 2.94
N ASP A 12 -10.74 2.73 1.88
CA ASP A 12 -9.85 2.22 0.84
C ASP A 12 -8.57 3.07 0.73
N LEU A 13 -7.60 2.58 -0.05
CA LEU A 13 -6.40 3.32 -0.38
C LEU A 13 -6.70 4.40 -1.43
N TYR A 14 -6.38 5.65 -1.09
CA TYR A 14 -6.29 6.71 -2.07
C TYR A 14 -4.82 7.01 -2.39
N THR A 15 -4.45 6.89 -3.66
CA THR A 15 -3.13 7.25 -4.17
C THR A 15 -3.23 8.60 -4.88
N LYS A 16 -2.38 9.55 -4.48
CA LYS A 16 -2.31 10.85 -5.16
C LYS A 16 -1.83 10.64 -6.61
N PRO A 17 -2.30 11.43 -7.58
CA PRO A 17 -1.84 11.32 -8.98
C PRO A 17 -0.33 11.46 -9.17
N THR A 18 0.36 12.09 -8.22
CA THR A 18 1.81 12.30 -8.24
C THR A 18 2.60 11.28 -7.42
N ASP A 19 1.94 10.35 -6.73
CA ASP A 19 2.62 9.31 -5.97
C ASP A 19 3.20 8.28 -6.93
N ARG A 20 4.52 8.09 -6.88
CA ARG A 20 5.25 7.19 -7.77
C ARG A 20 5.55 5.83 -7.15
N HIS A 21 5.01 5.53 -5.96
CA HIS A 21 5.32 4.32 -5.19
C HIS A 21 6.84 4.05 -5.14
N LEU A 22 7.61 5.04 -4.69
CA LEU A 22 9.07 5.00 -4.70
C LEU A 22 9.60 3.89 -3.77
N TYR A 23 10.15 2.84 -4.38
CA TYR A 23 10.96 1.83 -3.71
C TYR A 23 12.44 2.08 -3.96
N LEU A 24 13.30 1.57 -3.09
CA LEU A 24 14.73 1.61 -3.32
C LEU A 24 15.11 0.62 -4.42
N HIS A 25 16.01 1.06 -5.31
CA HIS A 25 16.60 0.17 -6.30
C HIS A 25 17.44 -0.91 -5.61
N MET A 26 17.45 -2.13 -6.15
CA MET A 26 18.24 -3.23 -5.59
C MET A 26 19.74 -2.95 -5.61
N ASP A 27 20.22 -2.19 -6.60
CA ASP A 27 21.63 -1.78 -6.69
C ASP A 27 21.96 -0.47 -5.97
N SER A 28 21.00 0.13 -5.25
CA SER A 28 21.31 1.31 -4.44
C SER A 28 22.26 0.95 -3.29
N SER A 29 23.04 1.92 -2.81
CA SER A 29 24.01 1.75 -1.72
C SER A 29 23.39 1.43 -0.35
N HIS A 30 22.10 1.15 -0.30
CA HIS A 30 21.36 0.87 0.92
C HIS A 30 21.49 -0.61 1.27
N THR A 31 21.34 -0.95 2.54
CA THR A 31 21.39 -2.34 2.98
C THR A 31 20.19 -3.14 2.46
N GLU A 32 20.40 -4.44 2.22
CA GLU A 32 19.33 -5.36 1.84
C GLU A 32 18.16 -5.37 2.83
N SER A 33 18.46 -5.23 4.13
CA SER A 33 17.43 -5.12 5.17
C SER A 33 16.49 -3.95 4.93
N THR A 34 17.03 -2.78 4.57
CA THR A 34 16.24 -1.56 4.31
C THR A 34 15.40 -1.72 3.06
N LYS A 35 15.99 -2.23 1.98
CA LYS A 35 15.29 -2.47 0.71
C LYS A 35 14.12 -3.43 0.85
N LYS A 36 14.23 -4.43 1.74
CA LYS A 36 13.13 -5.37 2.04
C LYS A 36 12.12 -4.82 3.04
N ALA A 37 12.58 -4.07 4.04
CA ALA A 37 11.71 -3.52 5.08
C ALA A 37 10.74 -2.46 4.54
N ILE A 38 11.15 -1.65 3.56
CA ILE A 38 10.31 -0.59 2.98
C ILE A 38 9.04 -1.17 2.30
N PRO A 39 9.14 -2.10 1.31
CA PRO A 39 7.97 -2.75 0.73
C PRO A 39 7.13 -3.50 1.77
N HIS A 40 7.78 -4.21 2.70
CA HIS A 40 7.05 -4.93 3.76
C HIS A 40 6.21 -3.97 4.62
N GLY A 41 6.80 -2.87 5.09
CA GLY A 41 6.09 -1.86 5.88
C GLY A 41 5.00 -1.12 5.09
N LEU A 42 5.16 -0.93 3.79
CA LEU A 42 4.11 -0.42 2.89
C LEU A 42 2.95 -1.42 2.81
N GLY A 43 3.21 -2.71 2.58
CA GLY A 43 2.19 -3.75 2.55
C GLY A 43 1.40 -3.85 3.86
N VAL A 44 2.06 -3.79 5.03
CA VAL A 44 1.38 -3.78 6.33
C VAL A 44 0.47 -2.55 6.49
N ARG A 45 0.88 -1.39 5.98
CA ARG A 45 0.04 -0.18 6.00
C ARG A 45 -1.20 -0.34 5.15
N LEU A 46 -1.10 -0.94 3.96
CA LEU A 46 -2.27 -1.24 3.12
C LEU A 46 -3.31 -2.09 3.87
N LYS A 47 -2.86 -3.13 4.57
CA LYS A 47 -3.74 -3.99 5.39
C LYS A 47 -4.46 -3.25 6.51
N ARG A 48 -3.87 -2.16 7.02
CA ARG A 48 -4.45 -1.34 8.11
C ARG A 48 -5.39 -0.26 7.57
N ILE A 49 -5.10 0.28 6.39
CA ILE A 49 -5.88 1.35 5.76
C ILE A 49 -7.15 0.78 5.11
N CYS A 50 -7.03 -0.33 4.40
CA CYS A 50 -8.15 -0.93 3.69
C CYS A 50 -9.03 -1.76 4.64
N SER A 51 -10.33 -1.55 4.55
CA SER A 51 -11.32 -2.31 5.33
C SER A 51 -11.61 -3.68 4.72
N GLU A 52 -11.47 -3.84 3.41
CA GLU A 52 -11.70 -5.10 2.69
C GLU A 52 -10.38 -5.62 2.12
N GLU A 53 -10.14 -6.93 2.24
CA GLU A 53 -8.88 -7.54 1.79
C GLU A 53 -8.73 -7.52 0.26
N THR A 54 -9.85 -7.51 -0.45
CA THR A 54 -9.92 -7.35 -1.92
C THR A 54 -9.32 -6.03 -2.39
N ASP A 55 -9.32 -4.99 -1.55
CA ASP A 55 -8.89 -3.64 -1.94
C ASP A 55 -7.38 -3.55 -2.17
N TYR A 56 -6.58 -4.42 -1.54
CA TYR A 56 -5.11 -4.42 -1.71
C TYR A 56 -4.56 -5.68 -2.37
N LYS A 57 -5.34 -6.77 -2.47
CA LYS A 57 -4.94 -7.98 -3.22
C LYS A 57 -4.97 -7.81 -4.75
N ASN A 58 -5.76 -6.85 -5.25
CA ASN A 58 -5.90 -6.61 -6.70
C ASN A 58 -4.84 -5.66 -7.28
N THR A 59 -3.82 -5.27 -6.51
CA THR A 59 -2.80 -4.30 -6.94
C THR A 59 -1.71 -4.92 -7.86
N GLU A 60 -1.87 -6.16 -8.30
CA GLU A 60 -0.88 -6.90 -9.12
C GLU A 60 -1.13 -6.83 -10.65
N MET A 61 -2.02 -5.97 -11.16
CA MET A 61 -2.16 -5.75 -12.62
C MET A 61 -2.59 -4.32 -12.99
N ARG A 62 -1.75 -3.31 -12.70
CA ARG A 62 -1.82 -2.00 -13.36
C ARG A 62 -0.44 -1.43 -13.60
#